data_AF-A0A7X6Y8H6-F1
#
_entry.id   AF-A0A7X6Y8H6-F1
#
_cell.length_a   1.000
_cell.length_b   1.000
_cell.length_c   1.000
_cell.angle_alpha   90.00
_cell.angle_beta   90.00
_cell.angle_gamma   90.00
#
_symmetry.space_group_name_H-M   'P 1'
#
loop_
_entity.id
_entity.type
_entity.pdbx_description
1 polymer ?
#
loop_
_entity_poly.entity_id
_entity_poly.type
_entity_poly.pdbx_seq_one_letter_code
_entity_poly.pdbx_strand_id
1 'polypeptide(L)' 'MIDSAALSRVKEIVGPENCHTGKEKLLVHGFDATLPQFLPDVVVFPVTT' A
#
# COMPACT_ATOMS: atom_id res chain seq x y z
N MET A 1 -5.42 9.99 1.08
CA MET A 1 -6.05 9.05 2.03
C MET A 1 -7.07 8.24 1.29
N ILE A 2 -6.76 6.96 1.06
CA ILE A 2 -7.61 6.03 0.35
C ILE A 2 -8.95 5.87 1.07
N ASP A 3 -10.02 5.80 0.29
CA ASP A 3 -11.35 5.53 0.82
C ASP A 3 -11.42 4.14 1.47
N SER A 4 -12.20 4.01 2.56
CA SER A 4 -12.30 2.75 3.30
C SER A 4 -12.94 1.63 2.50
N ALA A 5 -13.91 1.92 1.63
CA ALA A 5 -14.53 0.90 0.79
C ALA A 5 -13.56 0.43 -0.29
N ALA A 6 -12.78 1.36 -0.86
CA ALA A 6 -11.70 1.01 -1.79
C ALA A 6 -10.64 0.12 -1.13
N LEU A 7 -10.20 0.45 0.10
CA LEU A 7 -9.22 -0.37 0.83
C LEU A 7 -9.75 -1.77 1.15
N SER A 8 -11.01 -1.91 1.57
CA SER A 8 -11.63 -3.21 1.80
C SER A 8 -11.63 -4.06 0.53
N ARG A 9 -11.98 -3.47 -0.61
CA ARG A 9 -11.98 -4.18 -1.89
C ARG A 9 -10.58 -4.60 -2.33
N VAL A 10 -9.56 -3.78 -2.06
CA VAL A 10 -8.16 -4.16 -2.32
C VAL A 10 -7.77 -5.35 -1.45
N LYS A 11 -8.09 -5.34 -0.16
CA LYS A 11 -7.82 -6.47 0.75
C LYS A 11 -8.52 -7.76 0.33
N GLU A 12 -9.74 -7.67 -0.22
CA GLU A 12 -10.45 -8.82 -0.79
C GLU A 12 -9.71 -9.41 -2.01
N ILE A 13 -9.12 -8.57 -2.85
CA ILE A 13 -8.45 -9.00 -4.09
C ILE A 13 -7.09 -9.63 -3.79
N VAL A 14 -6.24 -8.96 -3.01
CA VAL A 14 -4.85 -9.40 -2.80
C VAL A 14 -4.64 -10.17 -1.50
N GLY A 15 -5.65 -10.25 -0.64
CA GLY A 15 -5.54 -10.78 0.72
C GLY A 15 -5.13 -9.69 1.73
N PRO A 16 -5.69 -9.68 2.94
CA PRO A 16 -5.40 -8.68 3.96
C PRO A 16 -3.94 -8.69 4.43
N GLU A 17 -3.28 -9.85 4.44
CA GLU A 17 -1.88 -10.05 4.80
C GLU A 17 -0.91 -9.40 3.81
N ASN A 18 -1.35 -9.20 2.57
CA ASN A 18 -0.59 -8.57 1.50
C ASN A 18 -0.89 -7.07 1.37
N CYS A 19 -1.68 -6.50 2.29
CA CYS A 19 -2.01 -5.08 2.33
C CYS A 19 -1.44 -4.41 3.58
N HIS A 20 -0.54 -3.44 3.39
CA HIS A 20 0.09 -2.74 4.51
C HIS A 20 -0.28 -1.26 4.52
N THR A 21 -0.80 -0.81 5.66
CA THR A 21 -1.08 0.61 5.98
C THR A 21 -0.25 1.10 7.16
N GLY A 22 0.67 0.28 7.68
CA GLY A 22 1.55 0.64 8.79
C GLY A 22 2.63 1.61 8.35
N LYS A 23 2.90 2.64 9.18
CA LYS A 23 3.81 3.76 8.85
C LYS A 23 5.18 3.29 8.35
N GLU A 24 5.75 2.26 8.95
CA GLU A 24 7.06 1.73 8.57
C GLU A 24 7.10 1.28 7.10
N LYS A 25 6.09 0.52 6.67
CA LYS A 25 5.98 0.04 5.28
C LYS A 25 5.69 1.18 4.31
N LEU A 26 4.81 2.11 4.70
CA LEU A 26 4.50 3.28 3.85
C LEU A 26 5.75 4.15 3.63
N LEU A 27 6.55 4.36 4.67
CA LEU A 27 7.78 5.14 4.57
C LEU A 27 8.81 4.44 3.69
N VAL A 28 9.13 3.16 3.95
CA VAL A 28 10.16 2.43 3.19
C VAL A 28 9.84 2.39 1.70
N HIS A 29 8.56 2.32 1.33
CA HIS A 29 8.11 2.25 -0.06
C HIS A 29 7.61 3.59 -0.63
N GLY A 30 7.79 4.68 0.10
CA GLY A 30 7.40 6.03 -0.32
C GLY A 30 8.51 6.84 -1.01
N PHE A 31 9.74 6.32 -1.00
CA PHE A 31 10.89 6.97 -1.63
C PHE A 31 11.24 6.26 -2.93
N ASP A 32 11.48 7.04 -3.99
CA ASP A 32 12.15 6.55 -5.18
C ASP A 32 13.33 7.46 -5.56
N ALA A 33 14.10 7.06 -6.57
CA ALA A 33 15.30 7.79 -7.00
C ALA A 33 15.01 9.23 -7.50
N THR A 34 13.75 9.56 -7.75
CA THR A 34 13.27 10.80 -8.39
C THR A 34 12.28 11.58 -7.54
N LEU A 35 11.55 10.91 -6.63
CA LEU A 35 10.56 11.46 -5.72
C LEU A 35 11.09 11.32 -4.29
N PRO A 36 11.72 12.39 -3.77
CA PRO A 36 12.35 12.35 -2.46
C PRO A 36 11.35 12.32 -1.31
N GLN A 37 10.07 12.65 -1.53
CA GLN A 37 9.01 12.53 -0.52
C GLN A 37 7.65 12.25 -1.17
N PHE A 38 7.22 11.00 -1.12
CA PHE A 38 5.84 10.60 -1.37
C PHE A 38 5.44 9.62 -0.26
N LEU A 39 4.22 9.70 0.27
CA LEU A 39 3.75 8.74 1.25
C LEU A 39 2.49 8.07 0.70
N PRO A 40 2.57 6.79 0.29
CA PRO A 40 1.40 6.08 -0.20
C PRO A 40 0.39 5.87 0.94
N ASP A 41 -0.88 5.75 0.58
CA ASP A 41 -1.95 5.43 1.54
C ASP A 41 -1.97 3.92 1.90
N VAL A 42 -1.49 3.07 0.98
CA VAL A 42 -1.40 1.60 1.14
C VAL A 42 -0.28 1.05 0.26
N VAL A 43 0.41 0.01 0.73
CA VAL A 43 1.38 -0.77 -0.04
C VAL A 43 0.86 -2.19 -0.18
N VAL A 44 0.86 -2.74 -1.40
CA VAL A 44 0.33 -4.08 -1.70
C VAL A 44 1.39 -4.99 -2.30
N PHE A 45 1.38 -6.27 -1.89
CA PHE A 45 2.28 -7.32 -2.40
C PHE A 45 1.47 -8.47 -3.02
N PRO A 46 1.01 -8.35 -4.28
CA PRO A 46 0.29 -9.43 -4.94
C PRO A 46 1.20 -10.64 -5.17
N VAL A 47 0.64 -11.85 -5.04
CA VAL A 47 1.38 -13.11 -5.18
C VAL A 47 1.23 -13.73 -6.57
N THR A 48 0.23 -13.31 -7.33
CA THR A 48 -0.12 -13.83 -8.67
C THR A 48 -0.40 -12.68 -9.63
N THR A 49 -0.25 -12.95 -10.94
CA THR A 49 -0.54 -12.01 -12.04
C THR A 49 -1.95 -12.20 -12.57
#